data_AF-A0A3P8T7F2-F1
#
_entry.id   AF-A0A3P8T7F2-F1
#
_cell.length_a   1.000
_cell.length_b   1.000
_cell.length_c   1.000
_cell.angle_alpha   90.00
_cell.angle_beta   90.00
_cell.angle_gamma   90.00
#
_symmetry.space_group_name_H-M   'P 1'
#
loop_
_entity.id
_entity.type
_entity.pdbx_description
1 polymer ?
#
loop_
_entity_poly.entity_id
_entity_poly.type
_entity_poly.pdbx_seq_one_letter_code
_entity_poly.pdbx_strand_id
1 'polypeptide(L)'
;MEDDCRPLLSSEQTGESYSHRGSVDSLDVKVKRPFHVEPRNIVDDDPQERVSAEAAILNSRVHYYGRLTGSSDRLLSPPDHVIPRPEEIYIYSPLGTAFKVAGSDHASKNPSIVTIFAIWNTMMGTSILSIPWGIKQAGFTLGVVILIFTGLLMLYCCYIVLKSPKAISCVDTSNWEFPDVCRHYFGKFGQWSSLVFSMVSLIGAMVVYWVLMSNFLYNTGQFIYNYAHNVNVSDSEFGTNGSDKGTISVVYLIVLVTFKAVRLGFHLEFHWFDSTQFYVPEFRLLFPQLTGVLTLAFFIHNCIITLMKSNRHQENNVRDLSVAYLLVGMTYLYVGVLIFASFPSPPLFKDCIEPNFLDNFPTSDVMVFVARTFLLFQMITVYPLLGYLVRVQIMGQIFGNNYPSFFHVLTLNILIVGAGVLMAKFYPNIGSIIRFSGATCGLALVFVFPTLANMISLRHQGRLSLPSALFHSFLILLGVANLIAQFFL
;
A
#
# COMPACT_ATOMS: atom_id res chain seq x y z
N MET A 1 13.74 0.12 83.34
CA MET A 1 12.83 1.12 82.72
C MET A 1 12.38 0.44 81.45
N GLU A 2 11.24 -0.24 81.51
CA GLU A 2 10.82 -1.22 80.52
C GLU A 2 9.39 -0.94 80.07
N ASP A 3 9.24 -0.98 78.74
CA ASP A 3 8.14 -1.47 77.91
C ASP A 3 6.67 -1.07 78.14
N ASP A 4 6.09 -0.53 77.06
CA ASP A 4 4.66 -0.36 76.81
C ASP A 4 3.96 -1.70 76.54
N CYS A 5 2.66 -1.80 76.86
CA CYS A 5 1.81 -2.89 76.37
C CYS A 5 0.34 -2.49 76.10
N ARG A 6 -0.24 -3.07 75.04
CA ARG A 6 -1.64 -2.96 74.54
C ARG A 6 -2.58 -3.94 75.33
N PRO A 7 -3.90 -4.22 75.04
CA PRO A 7 -4.63 -4.19 73.73
C PRO A 7 -6.21 -4.12 73.69
N LEU A 8 -6.81 -4.46 72.52
CA LEU A 8 -8.22 -4.87 72.20
C LEU A 8 -9.33 -3.78 72.29
N LEU A 9 -10.42 -3.68 71.48
CA LEU A 9 -11.41 -4.58 70.79
C LEU A 9 -12.55 -5.12 71.70
N SER A 10 -13.82 -5.29 71.27
CA SER A 10 -14.50 -5.20 69.94
C SER A 10 -15.69 -4.17 69.90
N SER A 11 -16.94 -4.32 69.41
CA SER A 11 -17.82 -5.42 68.92
C SER A 11 -18.95 -4.96 67.95
N GLU A 12 -20.07 -5.72 67.82
CA GLU A 12 -21.11 -5.72 66.74
C GLU A 12 -22.60 -5.62 67.20
N GLN A 13 -23.54 -5.36 66.25
CA GLN A 13 -25.01 -5.66 66.21
C GLN A 13 -25.92 -5.03 67.32
N THR A 14 -27.27 -5.01 67.30
CA THR A 14 -28.35 -5.77 66.57
C THR A 14 -29.68 -4.97 66.53
N GLY A 15 -30.67 -5.31 65.68
CA GLY A 15 -32.10 -4.99 65.93
C GLY A 15 -33.04 -4.80 64.72
N GLU A 16 -34.11 -5.60 64.61
CA GLU A 16 -35.20 -5.47 63.62
C GLU A 16 -36.57 -5.17 64.27
N SER A 17 -37.48 -4.47 63.57
CA SER A 17 -38.94 -4.69 63.65
C SER A 17 -39.71 -4.00 62.50
N TYR A 18 -40.91 -4.49 62.17
CA TYR A 18 -41.76 -4.02 61.07
C TYR A 18 -42.97 -3.21 61.55
N SER A 19 -43.41 -2.17 60.80
CA SER A 19 -44.80 -2.07 60.28
C SER A 19 -45.18 -0.75 59.55
N HIS A 20 -45.97 -0.91 58.47
CA HIS A 20 -46.99 -0.04 57.86
C HIS A 20 -46.84 1.49 57.57
N ARG A 21 -47.20 1.81 56.31
CA ARG A 21 -47.91 3.03 55.82
C ARG A 21 -47.23 4.40 55.95
N GLY A 22 -46.43 4.75 54.93
CA GLY A 22 -46.96 5.54 53.81
C GLY A 22 -47.04 7.07 53.91
N SER A 23 -46.29 7.72 53.00
CA SER A 23 -46.48 9.07 52.43
C SER A 23 -45.69 10.26 53.04
N VAL A 24 -45.09 11.02 52.12
CA VAL A 24 -44.53 12.39 52.22
C VAL A 24 -43.15 12.58 52.92
N ASP A 25 -42.38 13.53 52.38
CA ASP A 25 -41.13 14.15 52.86
C ASP A 25 -39.89 13.27 53.17
N SER A 26 -39.17 12.93 52.10
CA SER A 26 -37.77 12.54 52.14
C SER A 26 -36.84 13.72 52.47
N LEU A 27 -36.12 13.67 53.59
CA LEU A 27 -35.13 14.70 53.96
C LEU A 27 -33.90 14.70 53.05
N ASP A 28 -33.43 15.89 52.69
CA ASP A 28 -32.45 16.13 51.62
C ASP A 28 -30.98 15.90 52.06
N VAL A 29 -30.42 14.72 51.75
CA VAL A 29 -29.04 14.33 52.15
C VAL A 29 -27.98 14.94 51.21
N LYS A 30 -27.96 16.28 51.07
CA LYS A 30 -26.91 17.02 50.32
C LYS A 30 -25.65 17.33 51.13
N VAL A 31 -25.13 16.35 51.88
CA VAL A 31 -23.79 16.44 52.48
C VAL A 31 -22.73 16.15 51.41
N LYS A 32 -22.50 17.13 50.52
CA LYS A 32 -21.48 17.03 49.47
C LYS A 32 -20.09 16.92 50.07
N ARG A 33 -19.48 15.74 49.98
CA ARG A 33 -18.05 15.55 50.26
C ARG A 33 -17.23 16.41 49.29
N PRO A 34 -16.14 17.08 49.70
CA PRO A 34 -15.48 18.12 48.88
C PRO A 34 -14.94 17.68 47.50
N PHE A 35 -14.84 16.38 47.25
CA PHE A 35 -14.27 15.81 46.02
C PHE A 35 -15.19 14.79 45.33
N HIS A 36 -16.49 14.74 45.66
CA HIS A 36 -17.42 13.85 44.96
C HIS A 36 -17.90 14.49 43.65
N VAL A 37 -17.41 13.97 42.53
CA VAL A 37 -17.91 14.26 41.19
C VAL A 37 -18.91 13.16 40.80
N GLU A 38 -20.17 13.53 40.62
CA GLU A 38 -21.20 12.60 40.12
C GLU A 38 -20.91 12.23 38.65
N PRO A 39 -20.97 10.94 38.27
CA PRO A 39 -20.72 10.50 36.90
C PRO A 39 -21.89 10.89 35.99
N ARG A 40 -21.73 12.01 35.26
CA ARG A 40 -22.68 12.42 34.24
C ARG A 40 -22.64 11.48 33.04
N ASN A 41 -23.82 11.21 32.49
CA ASN A 41 -24.07 10.30 31.35
C ASN A 41 -23.83 8.81 31.65
N ILE A 42 -24.20 8.34 32.86
CA ILE A 42 -24.65 6.95 33.00
C ILE A 42 -26.11 6.89 32.54
N VAL A 43 -26.38 6.08 31.52
CA VAL A 43 -27.71 5.65 31.11
C VAL A 43 -27.73 4.14 31.30
N ASP A 44 -28.47 3.65 32.28
CA ASP A 44 -28.57 2.22 32.58
C ASP A 44 -29.54 1.53 31.62
N ASP A 45 -29.05 1.14 30.43
CA ASP A 45 -29.42 -0.11 29.73
C ASP A 45 -28.59 -0.32 28.44
N ASP A 46 -27.36 -0.83 28.59
CA ASP A 46 -26.77 -1.90 27.73
C ASP A 46 -25.36 -2.33 28.24
N PRO A 47 -24.75 -3.42 27.74
CA PRO A 47 -23.44 -3.91 28.20
C PRO A 47 -22.24 -3.55 27.30
N GLN A 48 -22.41 -2.90 26.14
CA GLN A 48 -21.29 -2.58 25.23
C GLN A 48 -20.69 -1.17 25.47
N GLU A 49 -19.36 -1.12 25.60
CA GLU A 49 -18.51 0.08 25.71
C GLU A 49 -18.98 1.20 26.66
N ARG A 50 -19.12 0.86 27.95
CA ARG A 50 -19.32 1.85 29.03
C ARG A 50 -18.09 2.74 29.20
N VAL A 51 -18.30 4.06 29.26
CA VAL A 51 -17.29 5.02 29.74
C VAL A 51 -16.97 4.68 31.20
N SER A 52 -15.70 4.47 31.54
CA SER A 52 -15.33 4.17 32.92
C SER A 52 -15.56 5.38 33.83
N ALA A 53 -15.91 5.14 35.09
CA ALA A 53 -16.05 6.21 36.09
C ALA A 53 -14.75 7.04 36.21
N GLU A 54 -13.60 6.40 36.03
CA GLU A 54 -12.28 7.02 35.95
C GLU A 54 -12.16 8.00 34.77
N ALA A 55 -12.56 7.61 33.56
CA ALA A 55 -12.55 8.49 32.39
C ALA A 55 -13.51 9.69 32.55
N ALA A 56 -14.67 9.49 33.18
CA ALA A 56 -15.60 10.58 33.50
C ALA A 56 -15.01 11.57 34.52
N ILE A 57 -14.34 11.08 35.57
CA ILE A 57 -13.60 11.91 36.54
C ILE A 57 -12.46 12.66 35.84
N LEU A 58 -11.70 12.00 34.97
CA LEU A 58 -10.56 12.58 34.27
C LEU A 58 -11.01 13.71 33.30
N ASN A 59 -12.07 13.48 32.54
CA ASN A 59 -12.72 14.52 31.71
C ASN A 59 -13.16 15.73 32.57
N SER A 60 -13.76 15.51 33.74
CA SER A 60 -14.15 16.60 34.65
C SER A 60 -12.95 17.44 35.13
N ARG A 61 -11.79 16.81 35.35
CA ARG A 61 -10.53 17.49 35.70
C ARG A 61 -10.00 18.32 34.54
N VAL A 62 -9.95 17.75 33.32
CA VAL A 62 -9.51 18.49 32.12
C VAL A 62 -10.40 19.71 31.87
N HIS A 63 -11.73 19.58 32.04
CA HIS A 63 -12.65 20.73 31.95
C HIS A 63 -12.46 21.78 33.06
N TYR A 64 -11.99 21.39 34.24
CA TYR A 64 -11.66 22.33 35.32
C TYR A 64 -10.40 23.14 34.98
N TYR A 65 -9.31 22.49 34.57
CA TYR A 65 -8.10 23.21 34.12
C TYR A 65 -8.36 24.05 32.87
N GLY A 66 -9.16 23.57 31.92
CA GLY A 66 -9.58 24.34 30.73
C GLY A 66 -10.38 25.61 31.04
N ARG A 67 -10.99 25.71 32.24
CA ARG A 67 -11.61 26.94 32.75
C ARG A 67 -10.63 27.86 33.49
N LEU A 68 -9.58 27.30 34.10
CA LEU A 68 -8.50 28.08 34.72
C LEU A 68 -7.57 28.72 33.68
N THR A 69 -7.35 28.08 32.54
CA THR A 69 -6.56 28.62 31.41
C THR A 69 -7.29 29.70 30.60
N GLY A 70 -8.33 30.33 31.15
CA GLY A 70 -9.10 31.40 30.49
C GLY A 70 -8.33 32.74 30.36
N SER A 71 -7.18 32.87 31.00
CA SER A 71 -6.22 33.97 30.85
C SER A 71 -4.84 33.43 30.46
N SER A 72 -4.13 34.17 29.61
CA SER A 72 -3.00 33.73 28.77
C SER A 72 -1.71 33.22 29.45
N ASP A 73 -1.73 32.96 30.76
CA ASP A 73 -0.54 32.55 31.52
C ASP A 73 -0.19 31.09 31.27
N ARG A 74 0.93 30.91 30.56
CA ARG A 74 1.56 29.62 30.22
C ARG A 74 2.01 28.78 31.43
N LEU A 75 1.87 29.34 32.64
CA LEU A 75 2.17 28.74 33.95
C LEU A 75 1.00 27.90 34.50
N LEU A 76 -0.20 28.01 33.91
CA LEU A 76 -1.42 27.31 34.33
C LEU A 76 -1.81 26.11 33.43
N SER A 77 -0.89 25.62 32.61
CA SER A 77 -1.11 24.39 31.83
C SER A 77 -1.42 23.19 32.74
N PRO A 78 -2.38 22.31 32.41
CA PRO A 78 -2.66 21.11 33.19
C PRO A 78 -1.39 20.24 33.30
N PRO A 79 -0.99 19.79 34.50
CA PRO A 79 0.18 18.92 34.67
C PRO A 79 0.05 17.59 33.91
N ASP A 80 1.19 16.98 33.57
CA ASP A 80 1.25 15.75 32.76
C ASP A 80 0.51 14.54 33.36
N HIS A 81 0.23 14.55 34.67
CA HIS A 81 -0.57 13.51 35.36
C HIS A 81 -2.09 13.78 35.34
N VAL A 82 -2.52 14.91 34.78
CA VAL A 82 -3.93 15.30 34.59
C VAL A 82 -4.37 15.12 33.13
N ILE A 83 -3.43 15.22 32.20
CA ILE A 83 -3.65 14.89 30.79
C ILE A 83 -3.77 13.35 30.70
N PRO A 84 -4.85 12.79 30.11
CA PRO A 84 -4.98 11.35 29.94
C PRO A 84 -3.87 10.83 29.01
N ARG A 85 -3.40 9.61 29.26
CA ARG A 85 -2.46 8.96 28.34
C ARG A 85 -3.14 8.73 26.99
N PRO A 86 -2.40 8.60 25.87
CA PRO A 86 -3.00 8.34 24.55
C PRO A 86 -3.90 7.10 24.49
N GLU A 87 -3.74 6.18 25.44
CA GLU A 87 -4.54 4.95 25.64
C GLU A 87 -5.88 5.17 26.38
N GLU A 88 -6.16 6.38 26.86
CA GLU A 88 -7.29 6.74 27.75
C GLU A 88 -8.20 7.81 27.13
N ILE A 89 -7.93 8.26 25.90
CA ILE A 89 -8.70 9.28 25.20
C ILE A 89 -9.98 8.66 24.62
N TYR A 90 -11.14 9.28 24.85
CA TYR A 90 -12.42 8.89 24.25
C TYR A 90 -12.95 10.04 23.37
N ILE A 91 -13.37 9.72 22.14
CA ILE A 91 -14.02 10.67 21.24
C ILE A 91 -15.54 10.50 21.36
N TYR A 92 -16.21 11.56 21.83
CA TYR A 92 -17.66 11.62 21.84
C TYR A 92 -18.20 11.92 20.43
N SER A 93 -19.08 11.06 19.96
CA SER A 93 -19.90 11.24 18.76
C SER A 93 -20.97 12.32 18.99
N PRO A 94 -21.37 13.08 17.95
CA PRO A 94 -22.56 13.94 18.01
C PRO A 94 -23.86 13.19 18.38
N LEU A 95 -23.88 11.86 18.24
CA LEU A 95 -24.99 10.97 18.61
C LEU A 95 -24.88 10.44 20.06
N GLY A 96 -23.97 10.97 20.88
CA GLY A 96 -23.85 10.66 22.31
C GLY A 96 -22.98 9.45 22.68
N THR A 97 -22.64 8.58 21.73
CA THR A 97 -21.73 7.45 21.96
C THR A 97 -20.27 7.91 22.13
N ALA A 98 -19.50 7.23 22.97
CA ALA A 98 -18.11 7.60 23.28
C ALA A 98 -17.14 6.49 22.86
N PHE A 99 -16.46 6.67 21.74
CA PHE A 99 -15.53 5.68 21.19
C PHE A 99 -14.14 5.80 21.82
N LYS A 100 -13.58 4.69 22.29
CA LYS A 100 -12.20 4.68 22.81
C LYS A 100 -11.21 4.88 21.66
N VAL A 101 -10.33 5.89 21.77
CA VAL A 101 -9.17 6.01 20.89
C VAL A 101 -8.16 4.94 21.31
N ALA A 102 -7.90 3.97 20.43
CA ALA A 102 -6.81 3.04 20.62
C ALA A 102 -5.48 3.80 20.54
N GLY A 103 -4.69 3.75 21.62
CA GLY A 103 -3.38 4.40 21.70
C GLY A 103 -2.46 3.97 20.55
N SER A 104 -1.70 4.92 20.01
CA SER A 104 -1.04 4.81 18.69
C SER A 104 0.05 3.74 18.56
N ASP A 105 0.45 3.06 19.64
CA ASP A 105 1.44 1.98 19.62
C ASP A 105 0.84 0.57 19.41
N HIS A 106 -0.48 0.43 19.57
CA HIS A 106 -1.19 -0.84 19.38
C HIS A 106 -2.43 -0.74 18.48
N ALA A 107 -2.29 -0.06 17.34
CA ALA A 107 -2.95 -0.54 16.13
C ALA A 107 -2.60 -2.04 15.94
N SER A 108 -3.59 -2.88 15.63
CA SER A 108 -3.48 -4.35 15.67
C SER A 108 -2.47 -4.87 14.63
N LYS A 109 -1.19 -4.99 15.04
CA LYS A 109 -0.07 -5.36 14.18
C LYS A 109 -0.37 -6.65 13.40
N ASN A 110 -0.24 -6.55 12.09
CA ASN A 110 -0.68 -7.56 11.14
C ASN A 110 0.10 -8.88 11.32
N PRO A 111 -0.55 -10.05 11.23
CA PRO A 111 0.17 -11.32 11.21
C PRO A 111 0.92 -11.48 9.88
N SER A 112 2.05 -12.20 9.91
CA SER A 112 2.93 -12.42 8.74
C SER A 112 2.19 -12.76 7.44
N ILE A 113 1.14 -13.59 7.50
CA ILE A 113 0.36 -13.97 6.31
C ILE A 113 -0.40 -12.79 5.67
N VAL A 114 -0.98 -11.90 6.48
CA VAL A 114 -1.62 -10.67 5.98
C VAL A 114 -0.56 -9.72 5.44
N THR A 115 0.61 -9.65 6.06
CA THR A 115 1.75 -8.86 5.57
C THR A 115 2.26 -9.35 4.21
N ILE A 116 2.42 -10.67 4.03
CA ILE A 116 2.77 -11.32 2.75
C ILE A 116 1.72 -11.02 1.68
N PHE A 117 0.44 -11.21 2.03
CA PHE A 117 -0.68 -10.96 1.13
C PHE A 117 -0.80 -9.48 0.74
N ALA A 118 -0.53 -8.56 1.67
CA ALA A 118 -0.52 -7.12 1.40
C ALA A 118 0.60 -6.72 0.43
N ILE A 119 1.82 -7.28 0.55
CA ILE A 119 2.87 -7.08 -0.46
C ILE A 119 2.39 -7.58 -1.84
N TRP A 120 1.87 -8.81 -1.90
CA TRP A 120 1.41 -9.43 -3.14
C TRP A 120 0.31 -8.59 -3.81
N ASN A 121 -0.73 -8.21 -3.06
CA ASN A 121 -1.85 -7.39 -3.54
C ASN A 121 -1.45 -5.92 -3.85
N THR A 122 -0.30 -5.44 -3.35
CA THR A 122 0.24 -4.11 -3.70
C THR A 122 1.02 -4.14 -5.02
N MET A 123 1.72 -5.24 -5.34
CA MET A 123 2.38 -5.43 -6.63
C MET A 123 1.41 -5.88 -7.73
N MET A 124 0.43 -6.72 -7.37
CA MET A 124 -0.60 -7.21 -8.29
C MET A 124 -1.56 -6.09 -8.69
N GLY A 125 -1.82 -5.99 -9.98
CA GLY A 125 -2.66 -4.97 -10.56
C GLY A 125 -2.39 -4.85 -12.05
N THR A 126 -2.35 -3.63 -12.58
CA THR A 126 -2.16 -3.34 -14.01
C THR A 126 -0.83 -3.86 -14.59
N SER A 127 0.17 -4.09 -13.73
CA SER A 127 1.48 -4.69 -14.06
C SER A 127 1.34 -6.00 -14.85
N ILE A 128 0.47 -6.90 -14.37
CA ILE A 128 0.33 -8.27 -14.90
C ILE A 128 -0.16 -8.30 -16.36
N LEU A 129 -0.89 -7.26 -16.79
CA LEU A 129 -1.44 -7.13 -18.15
C LEU A 129 -0.35 -7.02 -19.22
N SER A 130 0.86 -6.60 -18.83
CA SER A 130 1.98 -6.31 -19.72
C SER A 130 3.08 -7.38 -19.76
N ILE A 131 3.03 -8.38 -18.86
CA ILE A 131 4.05 -9.45 -18.79
C ILE A 131 4.10 -10.31 -20.07
N PRO A 132 2.98 -10.73 -20.69
CA PRO A 132 3.04 -11.51 -21.94
C PRO A 132 3.66 -10.73 -23.10
N TRP A 133 3.40 -9.41 -23.17
CA TRP A 133 4.03 -8.52 -24.13
C TRP A 133 5.53 -8.35 -23.86
N GLY A 134 5.95 -8.23 -22.60
CA GLY A 134 7.37 -8.19 -22.25
C GLY A 134 8.11 -9.47 -22.68
N ILE A 135 7.51 -10.64 -22.44
CA ILE A 135 8.06 -11.93 -22.90
C ILE A 135 8.14 -11.97 -24.44
N LYS A 136 7.11 -11.50 -25.16
CA LYS A 136 7.16 -11.33 -26.62
C LYS A 136 8.34 -10.45 -27.09
N GLN A 137 8.65 -9.36 -26.39
CA GLN A 137 9.79 -8.49 -26.75
C GLN A 137 11.15 -9.11 -26.45
N ALA A 138 11.28 -9.95 -25.43
CA ALA A 138 12.53 -10.65 -25.14
C ALA A 138 12.73 -11.93 -25.97
N GLY A 139 11.65 -12.55 -26.45
CA GLY A 139 11.64 -13.97 -26.82
C GLY A 139 11.32 -14.83 -25.59
N PHE A 140 10.75 -16.02 -25.80
CA PHE A 140 10.12 -16.80 -24.72
C PHE A 140 11.11 -17.28 -23.65
N THR A 141 12.12 -18.05 -24.05
CA THR A 141 13.17 -18.56 -23.16
C THR A 141 13.94 -17.42 -22.49
N LEU A 142 14.36 -16.40 -23.25
CA LEU A 142 15.06 -15.25 -22.68
C LEU A 142 14.17 -14.48 -21.71
N GLY A 143 12.88 -14.31 -22.03
CA GLY A 143 11.91 -13.60 -21.19
C GLY A 143 11.64 -14.30 -19.86
N VAL A 144 11.55 -15.63 -19.85
CA VAL A 144 11.43 -16.43 -18.61
C VAL A 144 12.68 -16.28 -17.74
N VAL A 145 13.88 -16.39 -18.33
CA VAL A 145 15.15 -16.21 -17.62
C VAL A 145 15.29 -14.81 -17.04
N ILE A 146 14.93 -13.77 -17.81
CA ILE A 146 14.94 -12.37 -17.37
C ILE A 146 13.92 -12.13 -16.26
N LEU A 147 12.73 -12.73 -16.31
CA LEU A 147 11.71 -12.59 -15.26
C LEU A 147 12.23 -13.13 -13.92
N ILE A 148 12.82 -14.33 -13.92
CA ILE A 148 13.40 -14.96 -12.72
C ILE A 148 14.59 -14.15 -12.20
N PHE A 149 15.54 -13.79 -13.07
CA PHE A 149 16.73 -13.00 -12.70
C PHE A 149 16.35 -11.63 -12.14
N THR A 150 15.44 -10.91 -12.79
CA THR A 150 14.96 -9.60 -12.32
C THR A 150 14.22 -9.74 -10.99
N GLY A 151 13.35 -10.74 -10.83
CA GLY A 151 12.64 -10.97 -9.56
C GLY A 151 13.59 -11.19 -8.37
N LEU A 152 14.64 -11.99 -8.55
CA LEU A 152 15.69 -12.20 -7.54
C LEU A 152 16.48 -10.92 -7.22
N LEU A 153 16.84 -10.15 -8.24
CA LEU A 153 17.55 -8.88 -8.08
C LEU A 153 16.69 -7.83 -7.35
N MET A 154 15.42 -7.70 -7.73
CA MET A 154 14.47 -6.77 -7.11
C MET A 154 14.22 -7.12 -5.64
N LEU A 155 14.11 -8.42 -5.30
CA LEU A 155 14.06 -8.90 -3.92
C LEU A 155 15.32 -8.50 -3.13
N TYR A 156 16.51 -8.66 -3.71
CA TYR A 156 17.77 -8.27 -3.06
C TYR A 156 17.85 -6.76 -2.80
N CYS A 157 17.46 -5.93 -3.76
CA CYS A 157 17.42 -4.48 -3.60
C CYS A 157 16.38 -4.07 -2.53
N CYS A 158 15.23 -4.74 -2.49
CA CYS A 158 14.19 -4.51 -1.48
C CYS A 158 14.65 -4.92 -0.07
N TYR A 159 15.39 -6.03 0.06
CA TYR A 159 16.05 -6.42 1.30
C TYR A 159 17.07 -5.36 1.77
N ILE A 160 17.85 -4.76 0.86
CA ILE A 160 18.73 -3.65 1.21
C ILE A 160 17.91 -2.47 1.75
N VAL A 161 16.89 -2.00 1.02
CA VAL A 161 16.02 -0.89 1.45
C VAL A 161 15.46 -1.12 2.86
N LEU A 162 14.92 -2.31 3.12
CA LEU A 162 14.37 -2.68 4.42
C LEU A 162 15.41 -2.78 5.54
N LYS A 163 16.68 -3.08 5.20
CA LYS A 163 17.80 -3.14 6.14
C LYS A 163 18.38 -1.76 6.45
N SER A 164 18.29 -0.80 5.53
CA SER A 164 18.97 0.50 5.62
C SER A 164 18.68 1.29 6.91
N PRO A 165 17.42 1.43 7.41
CA PRO A 165 17.18 2.09 8.69
C PRO A 165 17.83 1.35 9.86
N LYS A 166 17.71 0.02 9.88
CA LYS A 166 18.24 -0.86 10.96
C LYS A 166 19.78 -0.87 11.05
N ALA A 167 20.48 -0.31 10.08
CA ALA A 167 21.93 -0.14 10.10
C ALA A 167 22.39 1.14 10.82
N ILE A 168 21.47 2.06 11.17
CA ILE A 168 21.75 3.35 11.81
C ILE A 168 21.44 3.22 13.31
N SER A 169 22.38 2.71 14.10
CA SER A 169 22.19 2.43 15.53
C SER A 169 22.30 3.64 16.46
N CYS A 170 22.39 4.87 15.92
CA CYS A 170 22.73 6.08 16.67
C CYS A 170 21.55 7.07 16.84
N VAL A 171 20.42 6.82 16.18
CA VAL A 171 19.24 7.69 16.18
C VAL A 171 17.98 6.83 16.16
N ASP A 172 16.87 7.29 16.76
CA ASP A 172 15.59 6.61 16.58
C ASP A 172 15.10 6.74 15.13
N THR A 173 15.19 5.64 14.37
CA THR A 173 14.71 5.54 12.99
C THR A 173 13.27 5.03 12.90
N SER A 174 12.52 4.88 14.00
CA SER A 174 11.18 4.30 14.03
C SER A 174 10.24 4.94 13.00
N ASN A 175 10.30 6.26 12.85
CA ASN A 175 9.43 7.04 11.96
C ASN A 175 10.10 7.50 10.66
N TRP A 176 11.24 6.90 10.27
CA TRP A 176 11.97 7.30 9.06
C TRP A 176 11.50 6.49 7.84
N GLU A 177 11.19 7.18 6.75
CA GLU A 177 10.96 6.55 5.45
C GLU A 177 12.24 6.55 4.60
N PHE A 178 12.22 5.85 3.46
CA PHE A 178 13.40 5.72 2.60
C PHE A 178 14.03 7.06 2.16
N PRO A 179 13.28 8.15 1.86
CA PRO A 179 13.87 9.45 1.59
C PRO A 179 14.64 10.06 2.78
N ASP A 180 14.29 9.73 4.02
CA ASP A 180 14.97 10.24 5.22
C ASP A 180 16.25 9.47 5.51
N VAL A 181 16.28 8.17 5.21
CA VAL A 181 17.53 7.40 5.12
C VAL A 181 18.46 8.00 4.06
N CYS A 182 17.92 8.39 2.89
CA CYS A 182 18.69 9.10 1.87
C CYS A 182 19.17 10.48 2.35
N ARG A 183 18.37 11.20 3.15
CA ARG A 183 18.76 12.46 3.80
C ARG A 183 19.94 12.27 4.76
N HIS A 184 20.00 11.16 5.49
CA HIS A 184 21.09 10.87 6.43
C HIS A 184 22.42 10.61 5.71
N TYR A 185 22.43 9.75 4.68
CA TYR A 185 23.67 9.38 3.97
C TYR A 185 24.15 10.39 2.91
N PHE A 186 23.24 11.14 2.28
CA PHE A 186 23.54 12.03 1.14
C PHE A 186 23.13 13.48 1.37
N GLY A 187 22.71 13.84 2.58
CA GLY A 187 22.23 15.18 2.92
C GLY A 187 20.97 15.59 2.14
N LYS A 188 20.75 16.91 2.04
CA LYS A 188 19.57 17.49 1.36
C LYS A 188 19.44 17.06 -0.11
N PHE A 189 20.58 16.85 -0.80
CA PHE A 189 20.59 16.49 -2.22
C PHE A 189 19.97 15.12 -2.47
N GLY A 190 20.37 14.08 -1.71
CA GLY A 190 19.82 12.74 -1.89
C GLY A 190 18.35 12.64 -1.47
N GLN A 191 17.90 13.39 -0.46
CA GLN A 191 16.48 13.44 -0.10
C GLN A 191 15.64 14.01 -1.26
N TRP A 192 16.03 15.16 -1.80
CA TRP A 192 15.29 15.80 -2.90
C TRP A 192 15.31 14.94 -4.17
N SER A 193 16.47 14.38 -4.52
CA SER A 193 16.60 13.50 -5.68
C SER A 193 15.77 12.21 -5.53
N SER A 194 15.82 11.54 -4.37
CA SER A 194 14.97 10.37 -4.06
C SER A 194 13.48 10.70 -4.17
N LEU A 195 13.05 11.89 -3.72
CA LEU A 195 11.68 12.34 -3.86
C LEU A 195 11.28 12.60 -5.33
N VAL A 196 12.15 13.20 -6.14
CA VAL A 196 11.89 13.43 -7.58
C VAL A 196 11.73 12.10 -8.33
N PHE A 197 12.55 11.10 -8.04
CA PHE A 197 12.36 9.77 -8.64
C PHE A 197 11.11 9.03 -8.11
N SER A 198 10.68 9.31 -6.87
CA SER A 198 9.39 8.83 -6.34
C SER A 198 8.21 9.46 -7.09
N MET A 199 8.29 10.78 -7.37
CA MET A 199 7.30 11.50 -8.18
C MET A 199 7.14 10.91 -9.58
N VAL A 200 8.23 10.63 -10.28
CA VAL A 200 8.19 10.01 -11.62
C VAL A 200 7.43 8.69 -11.57
N SER A 201 7.70 7.84 -10.58
CA SER A 201 7.01 6.54 -10.43
C SER A 201 5.50 6.70 -10.17
N LEU A 202 5.11 7.57 -9.24
CA LEU A 202 3.72 7.75 -8.85
C LEU A 202 2.90 8.43 -9.96
N ILE A 203 3.43 9.49 -10.57
CA ILE A 203 2.77 10.18 -11.69
C ILE A 203 2.67 9.25 -12.90
N GLY A 204 3.72 8.48 -13.21
CA GLY A 204 3.70 7.47 -14.26
C GLY A 204 2.62 6.40 -14.03
N ALA A 205 2.48 5.90 -12.80
CA ALA A 205 1.40 4.96 -12.44
C ALA A 205 0.01 5.58 -12.62
N MET A 206 -0.21 6.83 -12.18
CA MET A 206 -1.49 7.52 -12.38
C MET A 206 -1.81 7.75 -13.87
N VAL A 207 -0.81 8.08 -14.70
CA VAL A 207 -1.00 8.19 -16.15
C VAL A 207 -1.39 6.84 -16.78
N VAL A 208 -0.70 5.74 -16.43
CA VAL A 208 -1.06 4.38 -16.88
C VAL A 208 -2.47 3.99 -16.47
N TYR A 209 -2.87 4.29 -15.22
CA TYR A 209 -4.21 4.03 -14.72
C TYR A 209 -5.27 4.82 -15.51
N TRP A 210 -4.99 6.07 -15.90
CA TRP A 210 -5.92 6.85 -16.71
C TRP A 210 -6.11 6.28 -18.12
N VAL A 211 -5.03 5.81 -18.76
CA VAL A 211 -5.08 5.14 -20.08
C VAL A 211 -5.89 3.84 -20.00
N LEU A 212 -5.60 2.98 -19.02
CA LEU A 212 -6.31 1.71 -18.82
C LEU A 212 -7.77 1.89 -18.42
N MET A 213 -8.08 2.84 -17.52
CA MET A 213 -9.44 3.20 -17.15
C MET A 213 -10.24 3.67 -18.38
N SER A 214 -9.63 4.45 -19.26
CA SER A 214 -10.26 4.92 -20.51
C SER A 214 -10.55 3.76 -21.48
N ASN A 215 -9.59 2.84 -21.67
CA ASN A 215 -9.76 1.63 -22.48
C ASN A 215 -10.89 0.74 -21.91
N PHE A 216 -10.83 0.41 -20.62
CA PHE A 216 -11.80 -0.51 -20.01
C PHE A 216 -13.20 0.10 -19.96
N LEU A 217 -13.34 1.41 -19.69
CA LEU A 217 -14.63 2.09 -19.76
C LEU A 217 -15.20 2.10 -21.18
N TYR A 218 -14.38 2.33 -22.21
CA TYR A 218 -14.82 2.25 -23.61
C TYR A 218 -15.29 0.83 -23.98
N ASN A 219 -14.49 -0.19 -23.68
CA ASN A 219 -14.79 -1.58 -24.00
C ASN A 219 -16.02 -2.11 -23.23
N THR A 220 -16.17 -1.75 -21.95
CA THR A 220 -17.36 -2.04 -21.13
C THR A 220 -18.59 -1.32 -21.70
N GLY A 221 -18.46 -0.05 -22.09
CA GLY A 221 -19.54 0.71 -22.74
C GLY A 221 -19.98 0.12 -24.09
N GLN A 222 -19.03 -0.32 -24.93
CA GLN A 222 -19.32 -0.95 -26.21
C GLN A 222 -20.02 -2.30 -26.04
N PHE A 223 -19.63 -3.12 -25.06
CA PHE A 223 -20.33 -4.36 -24.73
C PHE A 223 -21.78 -4.09 -24.31
N ILE A 224 -22.01 -3.13 -23.41
CA ILE A 224 -23.36 -2.75 -22.94
C ILE A 224 -24.20 -2.21 -24.10
N TYR A 225 -23.63 -1.37 -24.96
CA TYR A 225 -24.30 -0.84 -26.16
C TYR A 225 -24.72 -1.96 -27.12
N ASN A 226 -23.80 -2.88 -27.44
CA ASN A 226 -24.05 -4.02 -28.31
C ASN A 226 -25.11 -4.97 -27.73
N TYR A 227 -25.08 -5.21 -26.43
CA TYR A 227 -26.07 -6.04 -25.73
C TYR A 227 -27.47 -5.39 -25.78
N ALA A 228 -27.56 -4.10 -25.42
CA ALA A 228 -28.83 -3.36 -25.42
C ALA A 228 -29.52 -3.29 -26.79
N HIS A 229 -28.75 -3.27 -27.89
CA HIS A 229 -29.30 -3.21 -29.25
C HIS A 229 -29.62 -4.59 -29.87
N ASN A 230 -29.32 -5.71 -29.21
CA ASN A 230 -29.52 -7.07 -29.75
C ASN A 230 -30.52 -7.96 -28.96
N VAL A 231 -31.31 -7.37 -28.06
CA VAL A 231 -32.62 -7.87 -27.54
C VAL A 231 -32.61 -9.00 -26.48
N ASN A 232 -33.35 -8.74 -25.39
CA ASN A 232 -34.01 -9.61 -24.39
C ASN A 232 -33.33 -10.89 -23.82
N VAL A 233 -33.41 -10.97 -22.47
CA VAL A 233 -33.27 -12.17 -21.60
C VAL A 233 -31.81 -12.71 -21.50
N SER A 234 -31.27 -13.05 -20.33
CA SER A 234 -31.85 -13.19 -18.97
C SER A 234 -31.02 -12.47 -17.90
N ASP A 235 -31.61 -12.26 -16.73
CA ASP A 235 -30.93 -11.70 -15.56
C ASP A 235 -29.77 -12.57 -15.07
N SER A 236 -28.65 -11.93 -14.77
CA SER A 236 -27.60 -12.48 -13.90
C SER A 236 -27.15 -11.43 -12.89
N GLU A 237 -28.03 -11.13 -11.93
CA GLU A 237 -27.71 -10.29 -10.77
C GLU A 237 -26.64 -10.95 -9.88
N PHE A 238 -25.36 -10.80 -10.26
CA PHE A 238 -24.24 -11.28 -9.44
C PHE A 238 -23.81 -10.22 -8.42
N GLY A 239 -24.69 -9.97 -7.46
CA GLY A 239 -24.47 -9.02 -6.35
C GLY A 239 -23.35 -9.46 -5.41
N THR A 240 -22.10 -9.09 -5.71
CA THR A 240 -20.97 -9.34 -4.80
C THR A 240 -21.00 -8.33 -3.64
N ASN A 241 -21.42 -8.79 -2.45
CA ASN A 241 -21.32 -8.01 -1.22
C ASN A 241 -19.88 -7.55 -0.97
N GLY A 242 -19.71 -6.27 -0.62
CA GLY A 242 -18.44 -5.57 -0.80
C GLY A 242 -17.42 -5.75 0.32
N SER A 243 -16.44 -6.64 0.09
CA SER A 243 -15.11 -6.61 0.70
C SER A 243 -14.03 -6.86 -0.36
N ASP A 244 -12.90 -6.15 -0.29
CA ASP A 244 -11.66 -6.37 -1.05
C ASP A 244 -11.78 -6.64 -2.56
N LYS A 245 -12.46 -5.73 -3.28
CA LYS A 245 -12.65 -5.77 -4.74
C LYS A 245 -11.36 -5.97 -5.56
N GLY A 246 -10.21 -5.47 -5.07
CA GLY A 246 -8.91 -5.65 -5.74
C GLY A 246 -8.43 -7.10 -5.76
N THR A 247 -8.62 -7.85 -4.66
CA THR A 247 -8.30 -9.28 -4.58
C THR A 247 -9.15 -10.08 -5.57
N ILE A 248 -10.46 -9.80 -5.62
CA ILE A 248 -11.42 -10.47 -6.50
C ILE A 248 -11.01 -10.28 -7.97
N SER A 249 -10.62 -9.06 -8.35
CA SER A 249 -10.13 -8.71 -9.68
C SER A 249 -8.93 -9.56 -10.12
N VAL A 250 -7.90 -9.66 -9.27
CA VAL A 250 -6.67 -10.44 -9.58
C VAL A 250 -6.95 -11.94 -9.64
N VAL A 251 -7.72 -12.49 -8.69
CA VAL A 251 -8.08 -13.92 -8.68
C VAL A 251 -8.93 -14.27 -9.90
N TYR A 252 -9.91 -13.42 -10.26
CA TYR A 252 -10.71 -13.61 -11.47
C TYR A 252 -9.86 -13.57 -12.74
N LEU A 253 -8.89 -12.65 -12.82
CA LEU A 253 -7.98 -12.56 -13.97
C LEU A 253 -7.12 -13.83 -14.12
N ILE A 254 -6.62 -14.40 -13.02
CA ILE A 254 -5.88 -15.68 -13.04
C ILE A 254 -6.79 -16.80 -13.55
N VAL A 255 -8.01 -16.93 -13.03
CA VAL A 255 -9.00 -17.94 -13.47
C VAL A 255 -9.34 -17.79 -14.96
N LEU A 256 -9.51 -16.54 -15.44
CA LEU A 256 -9.71 -16.25 -16.87
C LEU A 256 -8.53 -16.73 -17.71
N VAL A 257 -7.29 -16.42 -17.30
CA VAL A 257 -6.08 -16.86 -18.01
C VAL A 257 -6.00 -18.38 -18.08
N THR A 258 -6.24 -19.08 -16.97
CA THR A 258 -6.28 -20.56 -16.95
C THR A 258 -7.36 -21.11 -17.88
N PHE A 259 -8.58 -20.56 -17.83
CA PHE A 259 -9.70 -21.03 -18.64
C PHE A 259 -9.50 -20.78 -20.14
N LYS A 260 -8.96 -19.61 -20.53
CA LYS A 260 -8.62 -19.31 -21.92
C LYS A 260 -7.48 -20.22 -22.41
N ALA A 261 -6.44 -20.45 -21.61
CA ALA A 261 -5.35 -21.35 -21.97
C ALA A 261 -5.84 -22.80 -22.19
N VAL A 262 -6.72 -23.32 -21.32
CA VAL A 262 -7.32 -24.66 -21.47
C VAL A 262 -8.22 -24.75 -22.72
N ARG A 263 -8.95 -23.68 -23.07
CA ARG A 263 -9.80 -23.67 -24.29
C ARG A 263 -9.04 -23.47 -25.60
N LEU A 264 -7.95 -22.70 -25.59
CA LEU A 264 -7.15 -22.42 -26.77
C LEU A 264 -6.11 -23.51 -27.04
N GLY A 265 -5.67 -24.25 -26.01
CA GLY A 265 -4.57 -25.19 -26.12
C GLY A 265 -3.21 -24.49 -26.15
N PHE A 266 -2.14 -25.26 -26.37
CA PHE A 266 -0.77 -24.76 -26.41
C PHE A 266 -0.21 -24.72 -27.84
N HIS A 267 0.32 -23.57 -28.21
CA HIS A 267 0.80 -23.21 -29.53
C HIS A 267 2.25 -22.73 -29.43
N LEU A 268 3.20 -23.66 -29.33
CA LEU A 268 4.63 -23.37 -29.17
C LEU A 268 5.47 -24.15 -30.19
N GLU A 269 6.20 -23.43 -31.03
CA GLU A 269 7.33 -23.93 -31.82
C GLU A 269 8.56 -23.08 -31.46
N PHE A 270 9.71 -23.72 -31.25
CA PHE A 270 10.90 -23.08 -30.68
C PHE A 270 11.94 -22.77 -31.77
N HIS A 271 12.05 -21.49 -32.14
CA HIS A 271 13.05 -21.02 -33.08
C HIS A 271 14.08 -20.15 -32.36
N TRP A 272 15.32 -20.64 -32.25
CA TRP A 272 16.32 -20.04 -31.36
C TRP A 272 16.75 -18.62 -31.75
N PHE A 273 16.95 -18.39 -33.05
CA PHE A 273 17.43 -17.11 -33.59
C PHE A 273 16.64 -16.65 -34.82
N ASP A 274 16.24 -17.57 -35.69
CA ASP A 274 15.45 -17.27 -36.89
C ASP A 274 14.00 -16.89 -36.55
N SER A 275 13.47 -15.84 -37.18
CA SER A 275 12.05 -15.50 -37.10
C SER A 275 11.25 -16.23 -38.17
N THR A 276 10.22 -16.98 -37.79
CA THR A 276 9.23 -17.50 -38.75
C THR A 276 8.05 -16.54 -38.90
N GLN A 277 7.15 -16.83 -39.83
CA GLN A 277 5.98 -15.97 -40.06
C GLN A 277 5.05 -15.91 -38.84
N PHE A 278 4.93 -16.98 -38.06
CA PHE A 278 3.98 -17.07 -36.94
C PHE A 278 4.67 -16.96 -35.57
N TYR A 279 5.90 -17.46 -35.41
CA TYR A 279 6.60 -17.53 -34.12
C TYR A 279 7.76 -16.53 -34.06
N VAL A 280 7.87 -15.85 -32.90
CA VAL A 280 8.97 -14.93 -32.60
C VAL A 280 10.20 -15.71 -32.09
N PRO A 281 11.44 -15.24 -32.34
CA PRO A 281 12.65 -15.91 -31.85
C PRO A 281 12.71 -16.02 -30.32
N GLU A 282 13.34 -17.08 -29.81
CA GLU A 282 13.57 -17.31 -28.36
C GLU A 282 14.51 -16.29 -27.72
N PHE A 283 15.40 -15.68 -28.52
CA PHE A 283 16.34 -14.62 -28.12
C PHE A 283 16.17 -13.40 -29.03
N ARG A 284 15.54 -12.32 -28.53
CA ARG A 284 15.39 -11.03 -29.25
C ARG A 284 16.19 -9.92 -28.57
N LEU A 285 16.81 -9.05 -29.38
CA LEU A 285 17.57 -7.88 -28.88
C LEU A 285 16.71 -6.82 -28.17
N LEU A 286 15.37 -6.89 -28.33
CA LEU A 286 14.39 -6.01 -27.67
C LEU A 286 14.16 -6.35 -26.17
N PHE A 287 14.90 -7.33 -25.63
CA PHE A 287 14.81 -7.76 -24.22
C PHE A 287 14.88 -6.66 -23.15
N PRO A 288 15.58 -5.51 -23.32
CA PRO A 288 15.56 -4.45 -22.31
C PRO A 288 14.18 -3.79 -22.13
N GLN A 289 13.28 -3.90 -23.10
CA GLN A 289 11.90 -3.44 -22.90
C GLN A 289 11.19 -4.23 -21.79
N LEU A 290 11.49 -5.54 -21.67
CA LEU A 290 11.01 -6.39 -20.57
C LEU A 290 11.66 -6.00 -19.23
N THR A 291 12.96 -5.71 -19.18
CA THR A 291 13.61 -5.31 -17.91
C THR A 291 13.04 -3.99 -17.38
N GLY A 292 12.76 -3.02 -18.27
CA GLY A 292 12.05 -1.79 -17.91
C GLY A 292 10.67 -2.06 -17.30
N VAL A 293 9.87 -2.93 -17.93
CA VAL A 293 8.54 -3.33 -17.44
C VAL A 293 8.60 -4.05 -16.08
N LEU A 294 9.48 -5.04 -15.94
CA LEU A 294 9.64 -5.81 -14.69
C LEU A 294 10.13 -4.93 -13.53
N THR A 295 10.93 -3.91 -13.82
CA THR A 295 11.41 -2.95 -12.80
C THR A 295 10.24 -2.19 -12.16
N LEU A 296 9.18 -1.87 -12.92
CA LEU A 296 7.95 -1.30 -12.35
C LEU A 296 7.03 -2.38 -11.74
N ALA A 297 6.95 -3.57 -12.34
CA ALA A 297 6.09 -4.65 -11.86
C ALA A 297 6.48 -5.20 -10.47
N PHE A 298 7.77 -5.16 -10.12
CA PHE A 298 8.29 -5.57 -8.80
C PHE A 298 8.55 -4.36 -7.85
N PHE A 299 7.95 -3.20 -8.13
CA PHE A 299 8.22 -1.96 -7.41
C PHE A 299 7.38 -1.80 -6.13
N ILE A 300 8.00 -2.00 -4.96
CA ILE A 300 7.41 -1.68 -3.64
C ILE A 300 8.35 -0.86 -2.73
N HIS A 301 9.54 -0.52 -3.24
CA HIS A 301 10.68 -0.01 -2.47
C HIS A 301 10.37 1.30 -1.71
N ASN A 302 9.44 2.12 -2.20
CA ASN A 302 9.06 3.39 -1.58
C ASN A 302 8.12 3.26 -0.36
N CYS A 303 7.45 2.12 -0.18
CA CYS A 303 6.48 1.90 0.92
C CYS A 303 6.76 0.63 1.74
N ILE A 304 7.80 -0.14 1.41
CA ILE A 304 8.11 -1.39 2.11
C ILE A 304 8.49 -1.16 3.57
N ILE A 305 9.09 -0.02 3.93
CA ILE A 305 9.44 0.31 5.32
C ILE A 305 8.15 0.50 6.14
N THR A 306 7.22 1.34 5.66
CA THR A 306 5.89 1.53 6.26
C THR A 306 5.11 0.22 6.41
N LEU A 307 5.05 -0.58 5.34
CA LEU A 307 4.31 -1.83 5.28
C LEU A 307 4.91 -2.87 6.25
N MET A 308 6.25 -3.01 6.27
CA MET A 308 6.95 -3.90 7.20
C MET A 308 6.83 -3.45 8.65
N LYS A 309 6.77 -2.15 8.97
CA LYS A 309 6.54 -1.66 10.34
C LYS A 309 5.21 -2.15 10.93
N SER A 310 4.22 -2.45 10.09
CA SER A 310 2.92 -3.00 10.50
C SER A 310 2.97 -4.46 10.96
N ASN A 311 3.99 -5.24 10.58
CA ASN A 311 4.09 -6.67 10.90
C ASN A 311 4.27 -6.92 12.41
N ARG A 312 3.56 -7.89 12.98
CA ARG A 312 3.66 -8.27 14.40
C ARG A 312 5.05 -8.81 14.76
N HIS A 313 5.66 -9.62 13.88
CA HIS A 313 6.90 -10.35 14.17
C HIS A 313 8.06 -9.83 13.29
N GLN A 314 8.67 -8.72 13.72
CA GLN A 314 9.68 -7.97 12.96
C GLN A 314 10.94 -8.75 12.56
N GLU A 315 11.21 -9.89 13.22
CA GLU A 315 12.28 -10.84 12.90
C GLU A 315 12.00 -11.60 11.61
N ASN A 316 10.73 -11.95 11.36
CA ASN A 316 10.31 -12.73 10.21
C ASN A 316 10.26 -11.91 8.90
N ASN A 317 10.40 -10.59 8.95
CA ASN A 317 10.25 -9.71 7.78
C ASN A 317 11.07 -10.15 6.55
N VAL A 318 12.27 -10.72 6.74
CA VAL A 318 13.11 -11.17 5.61
C VAL A 318 12.50 -12.40 4.90
N ARG A 319 11.93 -13.33 5.68
CA ARG A 319 11.17 -14.49 5.17
C ARG A 319 9.85 -14.05 4.54
N ASP A 320 9.11 -13.17 5.23
CA ASP A 320 7.82 -12.68 4.77
C ASP A 320 7.98 -11.90 3.45
N LEU A 321 9.05 -11.12 3.31
CA LEU A 321 9.43 -10.44 2.06
C LEU A 321 9.79 -11.43 0.94
N SER A 322 10.63 -12.44 1.21
CA SER A 322 11.07 -13.37 0.16
C SER A 322 9.94 -14.29 -0.32
N VAL A 323 9.06 -14.73 0.58
CA VAL A 323 7.85 -15.49 0.22
C VAL A 323 6.90 -14.63 -0.62
N ALA A 324 6.72 -13.35 -0.29
CA ALA A 324 5.87 -12.46 -1.08
C ALA A 324 6.44 -12.21 -2.49
N TYR A 325 7.75 -11.94 -2.62
CA TYR A 325 8.41 -11.78 -3.92
C TYR A 325 8.35 -13.06 -4.77
N LEU A 326 8.52 -14.24 -4.14
CA LEU A 326 8.38 -15.53 -4.81
C LEU A 326 6.94 -15.74 -5.30
N LEU A 327 5.93 -15.44 -4.48
CA LEU A 327 4.52 -15.55 -4.86
C LEU A 327 4.18 -14.59 -6.03
N VAL A 328 4.66 -13.35 -5.98
CA VAL A 328 4.50 -12.37 -7.08
C VAL A 328 5.19 -12.84 -8.36
N GLY A 329 6.46 -13.27 -8.27
CA GLY A 329 7.23 -13.76 -9.41
C GLY A 329 6.59 -14.99 -10.06
N MET A 330 6.13 -15.95 -9.26
CA MET A 330 5.39 -17.12 -9.76
C MET A 330 4.06 -16.74 -10.40
N THR A 331 3.34 -15.74 -9.88
CA THR A 331 2.07 -15.26 -10.47
C THR A 331 2.31 -14.58 -11.83
N TYR A 332 3.34 -13.72 -11.94
CA TYR A 332 3.74 -13.09 -13.20
C TYR A 332 4.24 -14.12 -14.22
N LEU A 333 5.05 -15.08 -13.79
CA LEU A 333 5.53 -16.16 -14.64
C LEU A 333 4.37 -17.01 -15.16
N TYR A 334 3.42 -17.38 -14.30
CA TYR A 334 2.23 -18.17 -14.65
C TYR A 334 1.38 -17.48 -15.73
N VAL A 335 1.00 -16.21 -15.52
CA VAL A 335 0.16 -15.48 -16.50
C VAL A 335 0.95 -15.15 -17.77
N GLY A 336 2.22 -14.77 -17.65
CA GLY A 336 3.11 -14.49 -18.77
C GLY A 336 3.28 -15.69 -19.71
N VAL A 337 3.63 -16.85 -19.14
CA VAL A 337 3.83 -18.10 -19.88
C VAL A 337 2.50 -18.60 -20.47
N LEU A 338 1.41 -18.65 -19.70
CA LEU A 338 0.14 -19.19 -20.19
C LEU A 338 -0.46 -18.35 -21.34
N ILE A 339 -0.42 -17.02 -21.28
CA ILE A 339 -0.92 -16.19 -22.38
C ILE A 339 -0.01 -16.31 -23.61
N PHE A 340 1.32 -16.28 -23.46
CA PHE A 340 2.23 -16.43 -24.60
C PHE A 340 2.12 -17.81 -25.27
N ALA A 341 2.01 -18.87 -24.46
CA ALA A 341 1.92 -20.25 -24.93
C ALA A 341 0.55 -20.59 -25.53
N SER A 342 -0.54 -20.01 -25.02
CA SER A 342 -1.89 -20.27 -25.56
C SER A 342 -2.33 -19.32 -26.68
N PHE A 343 -1.56 -18.27 -26.97
CA PHE A 343 -1.83 -17.36 -28.10
C PHE A 343 -1.87 -18.14 -29.44
N PRO A 344 -3.01 -18.10 -30.17
CA PRO A 344 -3.31 -19.04 -31.27
C PRO A 344 -2.46 -18.78 -32.51
N SER A 345 -1.39 -19.56 -32.63
CA SER A 345 -0.32 -19.42 -33.62
C SER A 345 0.01 -20.80 -34.20
N PRO A 346 -0.28 -21.07 -35.48
CA PRO A 346 -1.16 -20.30 -36.39
C PRO A 346 -2.62 -20.21 -35.86
N PRO A 347 -3.49 -19.33 -36.39
CA PRO A 347 -3.31 -18.48 -37.57
C PRO A 347 -2.78 -17.07 -37.29
N LEU A 348 -2.71 -16.63 -36.03
CA LEU A 348 -2.23 -15.28 -35.68
C LEU A 348 -0.73 -15.30 -35.38
N PHE A 349 -0.03 -14.21 -35.70
CA PHE A 349 1.40 -14.04 -35.43
C PHE A 349 1.61 -13.72 -33.95
N LYS A 350 2.58 -14.35 -33.27
CA LYS A 350 2.86 -14.04 -31.86
C LYS A 350 3.30 -12.59 -31.61
N ASP A 351 3.78 -11.89 -32.63
CA ASP A 351 4.04 -10.45 -32.54
C ASP A 351 2.77 -9.58 -32.42
N CYS A 352 1.57 -10.13 -32.63
CA CYS A 352 0.29 -9.44 -32.41
C CYS A 352 -0.10 -9.30 -30.93
N ILE A 353 0.63 -9.89 -29.97
CA ILE A 353 0.34 -9.71 -28.53
C ILE A 353 0.56 -8.24 -28.13
N GLU A 354 -0.53 -7.55 -27.72
CA GLU A 354 -0.53 -6.15 -27.25
C GLU A 354 -0.05 -5.95 -25.79
N PRO A 355 0.45 -4.74 -25.39
CA PRO A 355 0.92 -4.42 -24.04
C PRO A 355 -0.10 -4.54 -22.91
N ASN A 356 -1.39 -4.62 -23.25
CA ASN A 356 -2.46 -5.01 -22.34
C ASN A 356 -3.08 -6.27 -22.94
N PHE A 357 -2.79 -7.44 -22.38
CA PHE A 357 -3.16 -8.69 -23.06
C PHE A 357 -4.67 -8.87 -23.26
N LEU A 358 -5.51 -8.14 -22.50
CA LEU A 358 -6.96 -8.14 -22.65
C LEU A 358 -7.43 -7.47 -23.95
N ASP A 359 -6.62 -6.64 -24.60
CA ASP A 359 -6.97 -6.01 -25.89
C ASP A 359 -6.88 -6.99 -27.08
N ASN A 360 -6.16 -8.12 -26.91
CA ASN A 360 -6.15 -9.21 -27.88
C ASN A 360 -7.50 -9.98 -27.94
N PHE A 361 -8.42 -9.73 -27.00
CA PHE A 361 -9.70 -10.42 -26.92
C PHE A 361 -10.87 -9.51 -27.36
N PRO A 362 -11.84 -10.05 -28.13
CA PRO A 362 -12.95 -9.27 -28.68
C PRO A 362 -13.82 -8.64 -27.57
N THR A 363 -14.50 -7.56 -27.91
CA THR A 363 -15.33 -6.81 -26.95
C THR A 363 -16.58 -7.57 -26.52
N SER A 364 -17.04 -8.55 -27.31
CA SER A 364 -18.17 -9.44 -27.02
C SER A 364 -17.89 -10.58 -26.01
N ASP A 365 -16.65 -10.77 -25.56
CA ASP A 365 -16.29 -11.88 -24.68
C ASP A 365 -16.68 -11.59 -23.22
N VAL A 366 -17.77 -12.22 -22.74
CA VAL A 366 -18.37 -11.99 -21.42
C VAL A 366 -17.36 -12.12 -20.27
N MET A 367 -16.41 -13.07 -20.35
CA MET A 367 -15.40 -13.23 -19.29
C MET A 367 -14.41 -12.05 -19.28
N VAL A 368 -14.02 -11.59 -20.46
CA VAL A 368 -13.11 -10.44 -20.59
C VAL A 368 -13.83 -9.15 -20.21
N PHE A 369 -15.12 -9.02 -20.50
CA PHE A 369 -15.97 -7.92 -19.99
C PHE A 369 -16.01 -7.87 -18.46
N VAL A 370 -16.21 -9.01 -17.78
CA VAL A 370 -16.18 -9.07 -16.31
C VAL A 370 -14.80 -8.71 -15.76
N ALA A 371 -13.71 -9.22 -16.36
CA ALA A 371 -12.35 -8.86 -15.95
C ALA A 371 -12.04 -7.36 -16.14
N ARG A 372 -12.35 -6.79 -17.31
CA ARG A 372 -12.24 -5.35 -17.60
C ARG A 372 -13.03 -4.53 -16.56
N THR A 373 -14.23 -4.97 -16.20
CA THR A 373 -15.11 -4.30 -15.23
C THR A 373 -14.60 -4.37 -13.79
N PHE A 374 -14.08 -5.51 -13.33
CA PHE A 374 -13.45 -5.61 -12.00
C PHE A 374 -12.16 -4.79 -11.91
N LEU A 375 -11.30 -4.82 -12.94
CA LEU A 375 -10.10 -3.99 -13.02
C LEU A 375 -10.44 -2.49 -13.08
N LEU A 376 -11.52 -2.11 -13.77
CA LEU A 376 -12.03 -0.73 -13.82
C LEU A 376 -12.45 -0.25 -12.43
N PHE A 377 -13.25 -1.03 -11.69
CA PHE A 377 -13.63 -0.69 -10.31
C PHE A 377 -12.42 -0.62 -9.37
N GLN A 378 -11.42 -1.51 -9.53
CA GLN A 378 -10.17 -1.48 -8.77
C GLN A 378 -9.35 -0.21 -9.06
N MET A 379 -9.23 0.22 -10.32
CA MET A 379 -8.50 1.44 -10.66
C MET A 379 -9.22 2.71 -10.15
N ILE A 380 -10.55 2.74 -10.22
CA ILE A 380 -11.36 3.87 -9.71
C ILE A 380 -11.17 4.07 -8.20
N THR A 381 -11.03 3.01 -7.40
CA THR A 381 -10.79 3.14 -5.95
C THR A 381 -9.33 3.41 -5.58
N VAL A 382 -8.35 2.93 -6.37
CA VAL A 382 -6.92 3.11 -6.08
C VAL A 382 -6.37 4.45 -6.61
N TYR A 383 -6.91 4.99 -7.71
CA TYR A 383 -6.43 6.26 -8.29
C TYR A 383 -6.47 7.46 -7.31
N PRO A 384 -7.54 7.68 -6.51
CA PRO A 384 -7.55 8.72 -5.48
C PRO A 384 -6.49 8.53 -4.39
N LEU A 385 -6.16 7.28 -4.03
CA LEU A 385 -5.14 6.97 -3.03
C LEU A 385 -3.73 7.30 -3.56
N LEU A 386 -3.44 6.98 -4.82
CA LEU A 386 -2.20 7.42 -5.48
C LEU A 386 -2.12 8.95 -5.55
N GLY A 387 -3.21 9.63 -5.89
CA GLY A 387 -3.29 11.10 -5.88
C GLY A 387 -3.04 11.70 -4.49
N TYR A 388 -3.54 11.07 -3.43
CA TYR A 388 -3.25 11.47 -2.06
C TYR A 388 -1.76 11.32 -1.70
N LEU A 389 -1.12 10.21 -2.09
CA LEU A 389 0.32 9.99 -1.86
C LEU A 389 1.17 11.03 -2.60
N VAL A 390 0.86 11.34 -3.86
CA VAL A 390 1.52 12.42 -4.62
C VAL A 390 1.32 13.77 -3.94
N ARG A 391 0.09 14.08 -3.50
CA ARG A 391 -0.23 15.33 -2.78
C ARG A 391 0.59 15.48 -1.50
N VAL A 392 0.68 14.44 -0.66
CA VAL A 392 1.44 14.49 0.60
C VAL A 392 2.93 14.66 0.33
N GLN A 393 3.51 13.90 -0.59
CA GLN A 393 4.94 13.99 -0.91
C GLN A 393 5.33 15.34 -1.53
N ILE A 394 4.48 15.96 -2.38
CA ILE A 394 4.75 17.28 -2.94
C ILE A 394 4.53 18.38 -1.89
N MET A 395 3.35 18.43 -1.27
CA MET A 395 2.95 19.56 -0.43
C MET A 395 3.76 19.61 0.88
N GLY A 396 4.05 18.44 1.47
CA GLY A 396 4.89 18.36 2.68
C GLY A 396 6.33 18.81 2.45
N GLN A 397 6.87 18.70 1.22
CA GLN A 397 8.24 19.09 0.90
C GLN A 397 8.35 20.55 0.44
N ILE A 398 7.39 21.05 -0.35
CA ILE A 398 7.42 22.43 -0.86
C ILE A 398 6.92 23.43 0.19
N PHE A 399 5.89 23.06 0.97
CA PHE A 399 5.20 23.98 1.88
C PHE A 399 5.31 23.60 3.37
N GLY A 400 5.97 22.48 3.71
CA GLY A 400 6.07 21.97 5.08
C GLY A 400 4.75 21.45 5.69
N ASN A 401 3.62 21.64 5.00
CA ASN A 401 2.27 21.37 5.48
C ASN A 401 1.55 20.38 4.56
N ASN A 402 0.89 19.38 5.14
CA ASN A 402 0.19 18.31 4.41
C ASN A 402 -1.03 18.80 3.59
N TYR A 403 -1.51 20.02 3.86
CA TYR A 403 -2.58 20.70 3.14
C TYR A 403 -2.40 22.23 3.27
N PRO A 404 -1.66 22.90 2.35
CA PRO A 404 -1.34 24.32 2.48
C PRO A 404 -2.51 25.23 2.09
N SER A 405 -3.28 24.89 1.06
CA SER A 405 -4.55 25.55 0.69
C SER A 405 -5.31 24.73 -0.34
N PHE A 406 -6.62 25.02 -0.49
CA PHE A 406 -7.46 24.42 -1.52
C PHE A 406 -6.93 24.67 -2.94
N PHE A 407 -6.53 25.91 -3.27
CA PHE A 407 -6.06 26.27 -4.61
C PHE A 407 -4.81 25.46 -5.03
N HIS A 408 -3.81 25.35 -4.15
CA HIS A 408 -2.59 24.59 -4.44
C HIS A 408 -2.88 23.10 -4.70
N VAL A 409 -3.81 22.50 -3.95
CA VAL A 409 -4.23 21.11 -4.16
C VAL A 409 -5.06 20.95 -5.44
N LEU A 410 -5.93 21.91 -5.76
CA LEU A 410 -6.70 21.94 -6.99
C LEU A 410 -5.78 22.03 -8.23
N THR A 411 -4.80 22.94 -8.23
CA THR A 411 -3.81 23.07 -9.31
C THR A 411 -3.03 21.77 -9.52
N LEU A 412 -2.58 21.12 -8.44
CA LEU A 412 -1.88 19.83 -8.54
C LEU A 412 -2.76 18.73 -9.13
N ASN A 413 -4.00 18.60 -8.66
CA ASN A 413 -4.94 17.59 -9.17
C ASN A 413 -5.28 17.82 -10.65
N ILE A 414 -5.49 19.07 -11.07
CA ILE A 414 -5.72 19.44 -12.48
C ILE A 414 -4.51 19.08 -13.35
N LEU A 415 -3.28 19.32 -12.87
CA LEU A 415 -2.05 18.97 -13.59
C LEU A 415 -1.93 17.44 -13.78
N ILE A 416 -2.14 16.65 -12.73
CA ILE A 416 -2.02 15.18 -12.78
C ILE A 416 -3.10 14.56 -13.68
N VAL A 417 -4.37 14.98 -13.53
CA VAL A 417 -5.47 14.51 -14.39
C VAL A 417 -5.26 14.96 -15.83
N GLY A 418 -4.83 16.21 -16.04
CA GLY A 418 -4.52 16.75 -17.37
C GLY A 418 -3.42 15.94 -18.08
N ALA A 419 -2.35 15.57 -17.38
CA ALA A 419 -1.31 14.70 -17.92
C ALA A 419 -1.84 13.31 -18.32
N GLY A 420 -2.70 12.70 -17.49
CA GLY A 420 -3.37 11.43 -17.80
C GLY A 420 -4.27 11.52 -19.03
N VAL A 421 -5.11 12.56 -19.13
CA VAL A 421 -6.00 12.82 -20.28
C VAL A 421 -5.20 13.07 -21.56
N LEU A 422 -4.14 13.88 -21.50
CA LEU A 422 -3.28 14.17 -22.65
C LEU A 422 -2.60 12.89 -23.16
N MET A 423 -2.03 12.06 -22.28
CA MET A 423 -1.37 10.82 -22.70
C MET A 423 -2.37 9.82 -23.30
N ALA A 424 -3.55 9.66 -22.67
CA ALA A 424 -4.61 8.79 -23.18
C ALA A 424 -5.17 9.24 -24.54
N LYS A 425 -5.15 10.55 -24.84
CA LYS A 425 -5.59 11.08 -26.14
C LYS A 425 -4.52 10.97 -27.24
N PHE A 426 -3.26 11.25 -26.93
CA PHE A 426 -2.22 11.41 -27.95
C PHE A 426 -1.31 10.18 -28.11
N TYR A 427 -0.96 9.49 -27.01
CA TYR A 427 0.00 8.38 -27.03
C TYR A 427 -0.37 7.26 -26.03
N PRO A 428 -1.50 6.54 -26.23
CA PRO A 428 -2.01 5.53 -25.29
C PRO A 428 -1.20 4.21 -25.23
N ASN A 429 0.11 4.21 -25.55
CA ASN A 429 0.94 3.01 -25.49
C ASN A 429 1.40 2.72 -24.06
N ILE A 430 0.68 1.82 -23.39
CA ILE A 430 0.90 1.40 -22.00
C ILE A 430 2.32 0.85 -21.79
N GLY A 431 2.83 0.00 -22.70
CA GLY A 431 4.16 -0.61 -22.60
C GLY A 431 5.29 0.42 -22.58
N SER A 432 5.20 1.45 -23.43
CA SER A 432 6.16 2.56 -23.45
C SER A 432 6.13 3.40 -22.17
N ILE A 433 4.95 3.72 -21.62
CA ILE A 433 4.85 4.48 -20.36
C ILE A 433 5.46 3.66 -19.21
N ILE A 434 5.12 2.36 -19.13
CA ILE A 434 5.62 1.46 -18.09
C ILE A 434 7.14 1.29 -18.18
N ARG A 435 7.71 1.03 -19.38
CA ARG A 435 9.16 0.77 -19.52
C ARG A 435 10.03 1.97 -19.16
N PHE A 436 9.65 3.18 -19.60
CA PHE A 436 10.39 4.40 -19.26
C PHE A 436 10.20 4.82 -17.80
N SER A 437 8.98 4.71 -17.25
CA SER A 437 8.74 4.99 -15.83
C SER A 437 9.55 4.04 -14.94
N GLY A 438 9.43 2.74 -15.17
CA GLY A 438 10.12 1.69 -14.42
C GLY A 438 11.64 1.78 -14.47
N ALA A 439 12.22 2.00 -15.65
CA ALA A 439 13.66 2.17 -15.77
C ALA A 439 14.17 3.45 -15.07
N THR A 440 13.40 4.55 -15.14
CA THR A 440 13.78 5.85 -14.55
C THR A 440 13.67 5.85 -13.03
N CYS A 441 12.55 5.39 -12.46
CA CYS A 441 12.40 5.31 -11.00
C CYS A 441 13.27 4.19 -10.41
N GLY A 442 13.40 3.06 -11.13
CA GLY A 442 14.23 1.93 -10.75
C GLY A 442 15.71 2.29 -10.62
N LEU A 443 16.28 2.95 -11.63
CA LEU A 443 17.68 3.42 -11.61
C LEU A 443 18.03 4.06 -10.26
N ALA A 444 17.20 4.99 -9.79
CA ALA A 444 17.44 5.69 -8.54
C ALA A 444 17.07 4.87 -7.30
N LEU A 445 15.82 4.41 -7.20
CA LEU A 445 15.21 3.94 -5.96
C LEU A 445 15.41 2.44 -5.70
N VAL A 446 15.74 1.67 -6.72
CA VAL A 446 16.03 0.23 -6.64
C VAL A 446 17.52 -0.02 -6.72
N PHE A 447 18.21 0.57 -7.70
CA PHE A 447 19.63 0.33 -7.93
C PHE A 447 20.53 1.30 -7.15
N VAL A 448 20.53 2.59 -7.47
CA VAL A 448 21.55 3.55 -7.01
C VAL A 448 21.46 3.86 -5.52
N PHE A 449 20.35 4.40 -5.01
CA PHE A 449 20.26 4.83 -3.61
C PHE A 449 20.43 3.67 -2.61
N PRO A 450 19.79 2.49 -2.77
CA PRO A 450 19.96 1.40 -1.82
C PRO A 450 21.39 0.86 -1.78
N THR A 451 22.00 0.62 -2.95
CA THR A 451 23.36 0.05 -3.02
C THR A 451 24.42 1.02 -2.51
N LEU A 452 24.32 2.31 -2.84
CA LEU A 452 25.22 3.34 -2.30
C LEU A 452 25.07 3.50 -0.78
N ALA A 453 23.83 3.54 -0.26
CA ALA A 453 23.59 3.64 1.19
C ALA A 453 24.18 2.43 1.95
N ASN A 454 23.98 1.21 1.44
CA ASN A 454 24.57 0.00 2.01
C ASN A 454 26.11 0.02 1.94
N MET A 455 26.69 0.45 0.81
CA MET A 455 28.15 0.54 0.64
C MET A 455 28.78 1.59 1.58
N ILE A 456 28.14 2.74 1.79
CA ILE A 456 28.55 3.77 2.76
C ILE A 456 28.46 3.19 4.19
N SER A 457 27.35 2.53 4.53
CA SER A 457 27.17 1.89 5.85
C SER A 457 28.24 0.83 6.13
N LEU A 458 28.51 -0.06 5.17
CA LEU A 458 29.60 -1.06 5.26
C LEU A 458 30.98 -0.43 5.38
N ARG A 459 31.22 0.72 4.74
CA ARG A 459 32.47 1.49 4.87
C ARG A 459 32.63 2.08 6.27
N HIS A 460 31.59 2.67 6.85
CA HIS A 460 31.61 3.18 8.23
C HIS A 460 31.82 2.05 9.26
N GLN A 461 31.30 0.85 9.00
CA GLN A 461 31.53 -0.32 9.85
C GLN A 461 32.92 -0.98 9.65
N GLY A 462 33.73 -0.51 8.69
CA GLY A 462 35.02 -1.13 8.35
C GLY A 462 34.91 -2.52 7.70
N ARG A 463 33.71 -2.93 7.27
CA ARG A 463 33.42 -4.28 6.74
C ARG A 463 33.30 -4.34 5.21
N LEU A 464 33.67 -3.28 4.51
CA LEU A 464 33.59 -3.20 3.05
C LEU A 464 34.69 -4.05 2.39
N SER A 465 34.34 -5.28 2.01
CA SER A 465 35.22 -6.15 1.21
C SER A 465 35.19 -5.77 -0.28
N LEU A 466 36.33 -5.94 -0.96
CA LEU A 466 36.46 -5.71 -2.40
C LEU A 466 35.41 -6.45 -3.26
N PRO A 467 35.12 -7.75 -3.08
CA PRO A 467 34.05 -8.42 -3.84
C PRO A 467 32.66 -7.84 -3.56
N SER A 468 32.38 -7.35 -2.34
CA SER A 468 31.13 -6.66 -2.04
C SER A 468 31.03 -5.32 -2.79
N ALA A 469 32.11 -4.53 -2.82
CA ALA A 469 32.16 -3.27 -3.56
C ALA A 469 31.97 -3.49 -5.07
N LEU A 470 32.60 -4.52 -5.67
CA LEU A 470 32.40 -4.89 -7.07
C LEU A 470 30.95 -5.28 -7.36
N PHE A 471 30.34 -6.12 -6.52
CA PHE A 471 28.96 -6.55 -6.71
C PHE A 471 27.95 -5.39 -6.62
N HIS A 472 28.10 -4.48 -5.66
CA HIS A 472 27.24 -3.29 -5.57
C HIS A 472 27.46 -2.33 -6.75
N SER A 473 28.70 -2.20 -7.23
CA SER A 473 29.02 -1.40 -8.43
C SER A 473 28.41 -1.99 -9.70
N PHE A 474 28.37 -3.32 -9.82
CA PHE A 474 27.70 -4.02 -10.93
C PHE A 474 26.18 -3.78 -10.92
N LEU A 475 25.53 -3.77 -9.75
CA LEU A 475 24.10 -3.44 -9.65
C LEU A 475 23.81 -2.00 -10.11
N ILE A 476 24.66 -1.03 -9.74
CA ILE A 476 24.56 0.35 -10.23
C ILE A 476 24.69 0.41 -11.76
N LEU A 477 25.70 -0.28 -12.32
CA LEU A 477 25.91 -0.36 -13.77
C LEU A 477 24.71 -0.98 -14.50
N LEU A 478 24.10 -2.03 -13.93
CA LEU A 478 22.92 -2.68 -14.49
C LEU A 478 21.69 -1.75 -14.49
N GLY A 479 21.49 -0.97 -13.42
CA GLY A 479 20.45 0.05 -13.37
C GLY A 479 20.64 1.15 -14.43
N VAL A 480 21.88 1.61 -14.62
CA VAL A 480 22.23 2.61 -15.66
C VAL A 480 22.02 2.02 -17.06
N ALA A 481 22.48 0.80 -17.31
CA ALA A 481 22.29 0.10 -18.59
C ALA A 481 20.81 -0.12 -18.90
N ASN A 482 19.98 -0.48 -17.92
CA ASN A 482 18.53 -0.67 -18.09
C ASN A 482 17.81 0.60 -18.57
N LEU A 483 18.20 1.78 -18.06
CA LEU A 483 17.66 3.07 -18.54
C LEU A 483 18.21 3.45 -19.92
N ILE A 484 19.53 3.37 -20.12
CA ILE A 484 20.17 3.73 -21.39
C ILE A 484 19.62 2.87 -22.54
N ALA A 485 19.44 1.56 -22.31
CA ALA A 485 18.90 0.65 -23.32
C ALA A 485 17.47 1.00 -23.75
N GLN A 486 16.67 1.72 -22.95
CA GLN A 486 15.32 2.15 -23.38
C GLN A 486 15.36 3.15 -24.54
N PHE A 487 16.46 3.87 -24.73
CA PHE A 487 16.61 4.88 -25.79
C PHE A 487 17.22 4.35 -27.09
N PHE A 488 17.77 3.13 -27.07
CA PHE A 488 18.37 2.48 -28.24
C PHE A 488 17.44 1.42 -28.87
N LEU A 489 16.13 1.42 -28.51
CA LEU A 489 15.11 0.40 -28.85
C LEU A 489 13.71 1.00 -29.04
#